data_AF-X1V3Z8-F1
#
_entry.id   AF-X1V3Z8-F1
#
_cell.length_a   1.000
_cell.length_b   1.000
_cell.length_c   1.000
_cell.angle_alpha   90.00
_cell.angle_beta   90.00
_cell.angle_gamma   90.00
#
_symmetry.space_group_name_H-M   'P 1'
#
loop_
_entity.id
_entity.type
_entity.pdbx_description
1 polymer ?
#
loop_
_entity_poly.entity_id
_entity_poly.type
_entity_poly.pdbx_seq_one_letter_code
_entity_poly.pdbx_strand_id
1 'polypeptide(L)'
;SVGKKPAEKIATAPKPKAKAPPKKLESSAPSETKSPDEVTEDDIPDLNAVCKACFLFWGMQPPDIWREMGYKSMMDVTESAWECWLKIKAIKTE
;
A
#
# COMPACT_ATOMS: atom_id res chain seq x y z
N SER A 1 7.69 -31.66 62.46
CA SER A 1 7.45 -32.15 61.08
C SER A 1 7.85 -31.07 60.10
N VAL A 2 9.02 -31.23 59.49
CA VAL A 2 9.23 -31.60 58.06
C VAL A 2 8.91 -30.43 57.12
N GLY A 3 9.80 -29.92 56.29
CA GLY A 3 11.19 -30.25 56.03
C GLY A 3 11.70 -29.48 54.80
N LYS A 4 13.03 -29.39 54.73
CA LYS A 4 13.90 -29.29 53.55
C LYS A 4 13.96 -27.98 52.72
N LYS A 5 15.14 -27.35 52.91
CA LYS A 5 15.94 -26.39 52.11
C LYS A 5 16.36 -27.03 50.74
N PRO A 6 17.19 -26.39 49.87
CA PRO A 6 16.95 -25.29 48.90
C PRO A 6 17.53 -25.58 47.47
N ALA A 7 17.75 -24.51 46.70
CA ALA A 7 18.66 -24.31 45.54
C ALA A 7 18.02 -24.49 44.16
N GLU A 8 17.79 -23.40 43.42
CA GLU A 8 18.74 -22.75 42.50
C GLU A 8 18.74 -23.43 41.12
N LYS A 9 18.24 -22.70 40.11
CA LYS A 9 18.88 -22.59 38.79
C LYS A 9 18.19 -21.51 37.94
N ILE A 10 18.89 -20.38 37.81
CA ILE A 10 19.19 -19.68 36.55
C ILE A 10 18.42 -20.11 35.29
N ALA A 11 17.83 -19.10 34.62
CA ALA A 11 18.16 -18.67 33.25
C ALA A 11 16.93 -18.30 32.41
N THR A 12 17.12 -17.20 31.68
CA THR A 12 16.51 -16.90 30.38
C THR A 12 15.16 -16.18 30.38
N ALA A 13 15.27 -14.86 30.46
CA ALA A 13 14.81 -13.86 29.48
C ALA A 13 13.38 -13.98 28.88
N PRO A 14 12.66 -12.84 28.79
CA PRO A 14 11.33 -12.79 28.19
C PRO A 14 11.41 -13.12 26.70
N LYS A 15 10.60 -14.07 26.24
CA LYS A 15 10.38 -14.34 24.82
C LYS A 15 9.38 -13.30 24.29
N PRO A 16 9.81 -12.29 23.51
CA PRO A 16 8.84 -11.48 22.78
C PRO A 16 8.11 -12.38 21.78
N LYS A 17 6.78 -12.33 21.81
CA LYS A 17 5.93 -12.88 20.75
C LYS A 17 6.46 -12.35 19.42
N ALA A 18 6.95 -13.26 18.59
CA ALA A 18 7.37 -12.99 17.23
C ALA A 18 6.20 -12.30 16.50
N LYS A 19 6.31 -10.98 16.33
CA LYS A 19 5.66 -10.29 15.23
C LYS A 19 6.28 -10.92 14.00
N ALA A 20 5.48 -11.68 13.25
CA ALA A 20 5.85 -12.05 11.89
C ALA A 20 6.33 -10.77 11.20
N PRO A 21 7.50 -10.79 10.52
CA PRO A 21 7.91 -9.64 9.74
C PRO A 21 6.79 -9.32 8.75
N PRO A 22 6.46 -8.05 8.49
CA PRO A 22 5.60 -7.73 7.36
C PRO A 22 6.21 -8.43 6.15
N LYS A 23 5.41 -9.28 5.51
CA LYS A 23 5.74 -9.85 4.21
C LYS A 23 6.15 -8.67 3.34
N LYS A 24 7.45 -8.53 3.07
CA LYS A 24 7.95 -7.67 2.02
C LYS A 24 7.15 -8.07 0.79
N LEU A 25 6.29 -7.16 0.33
CA LEU A 25 5.87 -7.10 -1.05
C LEU A 25 7.12 -6.78 -1.86
N GLU A 26 7.96 -7.80 -2.07
CA GLU A 26 8.94 -7.77 -3.15
C GLU A 26 8.20 -8.14 -4.42
N SER A 27 7.87 -7.11 -5.20
CA SER A 27 7.61 -7.11 -6.65
C SER A 27 7.40 -5.64 -7.01
N SER A 28 8.35 -4.86 -7.50
CA SER A 28 9.71 -5.10 -7.98
C SER A 28 10.59 -3.93 -7.51
N ALA A 29 11.90 -3.97 -7.80
CA ALA A 29 12.83 -2.85 -7.69
C ALA A 29 12.19 -1.52 -8.16
N PRO A 30 12.69 -0.33 -7.76
CA PRO A 30 12.27 0.93 -8.38
C PRO A 30 12.63 0.82 -9.87
N SER A 31 11.69 0.33 -10.68
CA SER A 31 11.69 0.58 -12.11
C SER A 31 11.70 2.09 -12.15
N GLU A 32 12.79 2.64 -12.68
CA GLU A 32 13.04 4.06 -12.92
C GLU A 32 11.79 4.89 -12.67
N THR A 33 11.83 5.77 -11.66
CA THR A 33 10.76 6.69 -11.25
C THR A 33 10.03 7.23 -12.47
N LYS A 34 9.04 6.49 -12.98
CA LYS A 34 8.29 6.91 -14.15
C LYS A 34 7.61 8.19 -13.73
N SER A 35 7.73 9.21 -14.54
CA SER A 35 6.91 10.38 -14.34
C SER A 35 5.45 9.98 -14.60
N PRO A 36 4.45 10.60 -13.95
CA PRO A 36 3.04 10.36 -14.30
C PRO A 36 2.75 10.58 -15.80
N ASP A 37 3.60 11.30 -16.54
CA ASP A 37 3.47 11.44 -17.99
C ASP A 37 3.95 10.23 -18.80
N GLU A 38 4.83 9.41 -18.23
CA GLU A 38 5.40 8.21 -18.87
C GLU A 38 4.52 6.95 -18.68
N VAL A 39 3.46 7.06 -17.89
CA VAL A 39 2.47 6.00 -17.70
C VAL A 39 1.63 5.87 -18.96
N THR A 40 1.47 4.64 -19.44
CA THR A 40 0.69 4.29 -20.64
C THR A 40 -0.54 3.46 -20.28
N GLU A 41 -1.46 3.27 -21.23
CA GLU A 41 -2.68 2.48 -21.02
C GLU A 41 -2.41 1.05 -20.54
N ASP A 42 -1.31 0.44 -21.00
CA ASP A 42 -0.89 -0.91 -20.61
C ASP A 42 -0.49 -1.01 -19.11
N ASP A 43 0.01 0.08 -18.52
CA ASP A 43 0.34 0.15 -17.08
C ASP A 43 -0.91 0.24 -16.20
N ILE A 44 -2.04 0.67 -16.79
CA ILE A 44 -3.32 0.90 -16.10
C ILE A 44 -4.40 -0.03 -16.67
N PRO A 45 -4.28 -1.36 -16.47
CA PRO A 45 -5.27 -2.32 -16.96
C PRO A 45 -6.60 -2.25 -16.20
N ASP A 46 -6.60 -1.70 -14.98
CA ASP A 46 -7.76 -1.67 -14.10
C ASP A 46 -7.73 -0.48 -13.11
N LEU A 47 -8.88 -0.21 -12.50
CA LEU A 47 -9.05 0.91 -11.55
C LEU A 47 -8.17 0.77 -10.29
N ASN A 48 -7.72 -0.44 -9.96
CA ASN A 48 -6.80 -0.66 -8.85
C ASN A 48 -5.36 -0.33 -9.26
N ALA A 49 -4.98 -0.52 -10.54
CA ALA A 49 -3.74 0.02 -11.09
C ALA A 49 -3.70 1.56 -11.01
N VAL A 50 -4.81 2.24 -11.31
CA VAL A 50 -4.94 3.70 -11.09
C VAL A 50 -4.62 4.08 -9.64
N CYS A 51 -5.19 3.35 -8.67
CA CYS A 51 -4.95 3.62 -7.26
C CYS A 51 -3.48 3.43 -6.87
N LYS A 52 -2.85 2.38 -7.37
CA LYS A 52 -1.42 2.12 -7.14
C LYS A 52 -0.54 3.21 -7.73
N ALA A 53 -0.79 3.59 -8.98
CA ALA A 53 -0.08 4.67 -9.65
C ALA A 53 -0.23 5.98 -8.85
N CYS A 54 -1.46 6.35 -8.47
CA CYS A 54 -1.70 7.55 -7.68
C CYS A 54 -1.04 7.54 -6.30
N PHE A 55 -0.98 6.39 -5.64
CA PHE A 55 -0.25 6.23 -4.38
C PHE A 55 1.26 6.41 -4.59
N LEU A 56 1.82 5.85 -5.67
CA LEU A 56 3.25 5.95 -5.97
C LEU A 56 3.67 7.39 -6.32
N PHE A 57 2.88 8.11 -7.13
CA PHE A 57 3.27 9.44 -7.59
C PHE A 57 2.89 10.57 -6.63
N TRP A 58 1.72 10.47 -5.99
CA TRP A 58 1.16 11.55 -5.16
C TRP A 58 0.85 11.13 -3.73
N GLY A 59 1.14 9.88 -3.32
CA GLY A 59 0.86 9.40 -1.97
C GLY A 59 -0.64 9.32 -1.63
N MET A 60 -1.52 9.35 -2.63
CA MET A 60 -2.97 9.38 -2.41
C MET A 60 -3.54 8.01 -2.03
N GLN A 61 -4.52 8.01 -1.13
CA GLN A 61 -5.30 6.82 -0.82
C GLN A 61 -6.49 6.66 -1.79
N PRO A 62 -6.93 5.42 -2.07
CA PRO A 62 -8.08 5.14 -2.94
C PRO A 62 -9.31 6.04 -2.73
N PRO A 63 -9.83 6.25 -1.51
CA PRO A 63 -11.02 7.09 -1.32
C PRO A 63 -10.81 8.53 -1.76
N ASP A 64 -9.63 9.10 -1.53
CA ASP A 64 -9.34 10.50 -1.92
C ASP A 64 -9.21 10.65 -3.43
N ILE A 65 -8.65 9.64 -4.13
CA ILE A 65 -8.58 9.62 -5.60
C ILE A 65 -9.98 9.73 -6.20
N TRP A 66 -10.93 8.92 -5.71
CA TRP A 66 -12.30 8.94 -6.21
C TRP A 66 -13.01 10.25 -5.92
N ARG A 67 -12.81 10.80 -4.71
CA ARG A 67 -13.41 12.08 -4.30
C ARG A 67 -12.90 13.25 -5.14
N GLU A 68 -11.61 13.29 -5.47
CA GLU A 68 -11.01 14.31 -6.34
C GLU A 68 -11.64 14.31 -7.74
N MET A 69 -11.98 13.13 -8.26
CA MET A 69 -12.66 12.99 -9.55
C MET A 69 -14.20 13.16 -9.46
N GLY A 70 -14.74 13.48 -8.28
CA GLY A 70 -16.17 13.69 -8.06
C GLY A 70 -16.98 12.40 -7.85
N TYR A 71 -16.32 11.24 -7.72
CA TYR A 71 -17.00 9.98 -7.44
C TYR A 71 -17.11 9.73 -5.94
N LYS A 72 -18.22 9.11 -5.53
CA LYS A 72 -18.42 8.70 -4.13
C LYS A 72 -17.50 7.54 -3.75
N SER A 73 -17.27 6.62 -4.68
CA SER A 73 -16.46 5.40 -4.50
C SER A 73 -16.08 4.80 -5.85
N MET A 74 -15.13 3.87 -5.85
CA MET A 74 -14.72 3.12 -7.04
C MET A 74 -15.88 2.46 -7.80
N MET A 75 -16.93 2.04 -7.09
CA MET A 75 -18.10 1.39 -7.69
C MET A 75 -19.00 2.35 -8.49
N ASP A 76 -18.90 3.66 -8.27
CA ASP A 76 -19.63 4.68 -9.03
C ASP A 76 -18.93 5.04 -10.35
N VAL A 77 -17.72 4.52 -10.59
CA VAL A 77 -16.95 4.81 -11.79
C VAL A 77 -17.54 4.06 -12.98
N THR A 78 -18.04 4.81 -13.97
CA THR A 78 -18.55 4.27 -15.23
C THR A 78 -17.50 4.26 -16.35
N GLU A 79 -16.40 4.97 -16.14
CA GLU A 79 -15.36 5.19 -17.12
C GLU A 79 -14.31 4.07 -17.08
N SER A 80 -13.53 3.95 -18.15
CA SER A 80 -12.38 3.07 -18.19
C SER A 80 -11.31 3.49 -17.17
N ALA A 81 -10.47 2.52 -16.76
CA ALA A 81 -9.36 2.79 -15.85
C ALA A 81 -8.39 3.84 -16.39
N TRP A 82 -8.08 3.77 -17.68
CA TRP A 82 -7.25 4.75 -18.37
C TRP A 82 -7.84 6.16 -18.37
N GLU A 83 -9.14 6.31 -18.62
CA GLU A 83 -9.83 7.61 -18.54
C GLU A 83 -9.77 8.19 -17.13
N CYS A 84 -9.89 7.36 -16.09
CA CYS A 84 -9.72 7.79 -14.71
C CYS A 84 -8.28 8.26 -14.43
N TRP A 85 -7.29 7.56 -14.96
CA TRP A 85 -5.89 7.97 -14.86
C TRP A 85 -5.64 9.33 -15.51
N LEU A 86 -6.15 9.56 -16.73
CA LEU A 86 -6.00 10.85 -17.40
C LEU A 86 -6.67 12.00 -16.63
N LYS A 87 -7.87 11.76 -16.08
CA LYS A 87 -8.59 12.76 -15.25
C LYS A 87 -7.80 13.14 -14.01
N ILE A 88 -7.36 12.16 -13.21
CA ILE A 88 -6.60 12.47 -11.99
C ILE A 88 -5.23 13.06 -12.31
N LYS A 89 -4.57 12.62 -13.39
CA LYS A 89 -3.32 13.22 -13.85
C LYS A 89 -3.53 14.71 -14.14
N ALA A 90 -4.54 15.06 -14.93
CA ALA A 90 -4.86 16.46 -15.24
C ALA A 90 -5.04 17.31 -13.98
N ILE A 91 -5.84 16.82 -13.01
CA ILE A 91 -6.08 17.51 -11.72
C ILE A 91 -4.77 17.75 -10.94
N LYS A 92 -3.80 16.84 -11.04
CA LYS A 92 -2.54 16.91 -10.25
C LYS A 92 -1.38 17.60 -10.97
N THR A 93 -1.46 17.76 -12.29
CA THR A 93 -0.42 18.40 -13.10
C THR A 93 -0.76 19.81 -13.56
N GLU A 94 -1.97 20.31 -13.26
CA GLU A 94 -2.30 21.74 -13.28
C GLU A 94 -1.63 22.51 -12.13
#